data_AF-A0A395M1G9-F1
#
_entry.id   AF-A0A395M1G9-F1
#
_cell.length_a   1.000
_cell.length_b   1.000
_cell.length_c   1.000
_cell.angle_alpha   90.00
_cell.angle_beta   90.00
_cell.angle_gamma   90.00
#
_symmetry.space_group_name_H-M   'P 1'
#
loop_
_entity.id
_entity.type
_entity.pdbx_description
1 polymer ?
#
loop_
_entity_poly.entity_id
_entity_poly.type
_entity_poly.pdbx_seq_one_letter_code
_entity_poly.pdbx_strand_id
1 'polypeptide(L)'
;MRLIQAELAHPPFTKLTPIRFQELSEAVAGFERTGVPLVSVRGDSLIPTAGYTDDVGMYYLAMKLASLFHLSAAAAWDLFFFLIIIPCFAIGFVGMMKVMKTTVAKVFYAVMSSLLFVTVYLSGDIYALSPSLAVAVIPYMVQFTQSETRPSIKHWVVFLMFGMVIMLAHLIRAHSATAIVLTFCSLFFFEKRWQAREKWISLALITVGIVLVSLFFKTRYAERDAYLSQRQPNYVAPPQTHPFWHNVYIGFGFLEGIRYKHVAMKNDVD
;
A
#
# COMPACT_ATOMS: atom_id res chain seq x y z
N MET A 1 -19.21 -6.82 20.02
CA MET A 1 -20.08 -7.06 18.85
C MET A 1 -20.92 -5.84 18.45
N ARG A 2 -21.55 -5.12 19.39
CA ARG A 2 -22.36 -3.92 19.09
C ARG A 2 -21.60 -2.76 18.42
N LEU A 3 -20.34 -2.49 18.78
CA LEU A 3 -19.51 -1.44 18.15
C LEU A 3 -19.25 -1.70 16.66
N ILE A 4 -18.89 -2.94 16.29
CA ILE A 4 -18.64 -3.33 14.90
C ILE A 4 -19.91 -3.22 14.06
N GLN A 5 -21.07 -3.56 14.62
CA GLN A 5 -22.36 -3.41 13.93
C GLN A 5 -22.73 -1.94 13.68
N ALA A 6 -22.34 -1.03 14.58
CA ALA A 6 -22.58 0.41 14.40
C ALA A 6 -21.67 1.01 13.32
N GLU A 7 -20.40 0.60 13.24
CA GLU A 7 -19.51 1.07 12.15
C GLU A 7 -19.88 0.47 10.80
N LEU A 8 -20.38 -0.77 10.74
CA LEU A 8 -20.93 -1.36 9.52
C LEU A 8 -22.15 -0.61 8.98
N ALA A 9 -22.82 0.21 9.79
CA ALA A 9 -23.91 1.09 9.34
C ALA A 9 -23.39 2.30 8.53
N HIS A 10 -22.10 2.64 8.66
CA HIS A 10 -21.46 3.74 7.97
C HIS A 10 -20.20 3.25 7.23
N PRO A 11 -20.38 2.48 6.13
CA PRO A 11 -19.26 2.00 5.36
C PRO A 11 -18.48 3.17 4.73
N PRO A 12 -17.19 2.96 4.40
CA PRO A 12 -16.41 3.97 3.68
C PRO A 12 -17.08 4.33 2.34
N PHE A 13 -16.86 5.57 1.92
CA PHE A 13 -17.31 6.04 0.61
C PHE A 13 -16.58 5.31 -0.51
N THR A 14 -15.28 5.09 -0.34
CA THR A 14 -14.46 4.30 -1.25
C THR A 14 -14.63 2.82 -0.96
N LYS A 15 -14.63 2.00 -2.02
CA LYS A 15 -14.86 0.56 -1.88
C LYS A 15 -13.74 -0.08 -1.06
N LEU A 16 -14.13 -0.80 -0.01
CA LEU A 16 -13.28 -1.66 0.80
C LEU A 16 -14.03 -2.98 1.04
N THR A 17 -13.34 -4.11 0.88
CA THR A 17 -13.97 -5.40 1.18
C THR A 17 -14.42 -5.49 2.65
N PRO A 18 -15.59 -6.08 2.95
CA PRO A 18 -16.15 -6.07 4.31
C PRO A 18 -15.20 -6.64 5.39
N ILE A 19 -14.44 -7.68 5.06
CA ILE A 19 -13.47 -8.27 6.00
C ILE A 19 -12.33 -7.30 6.34
N ARG A 20 -11.79 -6.58 5.35
CA ARG A 20 -10.75 -5.56 5.58
C ARG A 20 -11.31 -4.39 6.38
N PHE A 21 -12.55 -4.00 6.11
CA PHE A 21 -13.19 -2.95 6.89
C PHE A 21 -13.34 -3.36 8.36
N GLN A 22 -13.83 -4.59 8.61
CA GLN A 22 -13.89 -5.14 9.96
C GLN A 22 -12.51 -5.16 10.63
N GLU A 23 -11.47 -5.66 9.95
CA GLU A 23 -10.12 -5.73 10.51
C GLU A 23 -9.54 -4.34 10.82
N LEU A 24 -9.85 -3.34 9.98
CA LEU A 24 -9.49 -1.94 10.23
C LEU A 24 -10.22 -1.37 11.44
N SER A 25 -11.52 -1.58 11.54
CA SER A 25 -12.32 -1.22 12.72
C SER A 25 -11.76 -1.85 14.00
N GLU A 26 -11.43 -3.14 13.96
CA GLU A 26 -10.82 -3.85 15.10
C GLU A 26 -9.45 -3.26 15.45
N ALA A 27 -8.66 -2.84 14.45
CA ALA A 27 -7.35 -2.20 14.64
C ALA A 27 -7.43 -0.78 15.24
N VAL A 28 -8.39 0.03 14.78
CA VAL A 28 -8.66 1.36 15.34
C VAL A 28 -9.08 1.23 16.80
N ALA A 29 -10.08 0.39 17.09
CA ALA A 29 -10.56 0.15 18.46
C ALA A 29 -9.46 -0.44 19.36
N GLY A 30 -8.61 -1.32 18.82
CA GLY A 30 -7.48 -1.87 19.55
C GLY A 30 -6.42 -0.83 19.88
N PHE A 31 -6.11 0.07 18.95
CA PHE A 31 -5.18 1.18 19.22
C PHE A 31 -5.75 2.18 20.23
N GLU A 32 -7.03 2.54 20.14
CA GLU A 32 -7.68 3.42 21.11
C GLU A 32 -7.67 2.82 22.52
N ARG A 33 -7.92 1.51 22.64
CA ARG A 33 -7.95 0.81 23.93
C ARG A 33 -6.57 0.62 24.56
N THR A 34 -5.54 0.40 23.76
CA THR A 34 -4.24 -0.08 24.25
C THR A 34 -3.09 0.92 24.09
N GLY A 35 -3.22 1.87 23.17
CA GLY A 35 -2.14 2.75 22.73
C GLY A 35 -1.03 2.05 21.93
N VAL A 36 -1.13 0.74 21.69
CA VAL A 36 -0.10 -0.06 21.02
C VAL A 36 -0.50 -0.32 19.56
N PRO A 37 0.31 0.11 18.57
CA PRO A 37 0.01 -0.13 17.17
C PRO A 37 -0.08 -1.63 16.85
N LEU A 38 -0.85 -1.98 15.81
CA LEU A 38 -1.00 -3.35 15.31
C LEU A 38 -1.63 -4.34 16.32
N VAL A 39 -2.24 -3.83 17.39
CA VAL A 39 -3.12 -4.61 18.27
C VAL A 39 -4.56 -4.31 17.89
N SER A 40 -5.33 -5.36 17.65
CA SER A 40 -6.76 -5.31 17.32
C SER A 40 -7.60 -5.89 18.47
N VAL A 41 -8.85 -5.48 18.57
CA VAL A 41 -9.81 -6.01 19.55
C VAL A 41 -10.90 -6.81 18.85
N ARG A 42 -11.09 -8.07 19.23
CA ARG A 42 -12.19 -8.92 18.74
C ARG A 42 -12.94 -9.54 19.91
N GLY A 43 -14.14 -9.03 20.17
CA GLY A 43 -14.87 -9.35 21.41
C GLY A 43 -14.08 -8.85 22.61
N ASP A 44 -13.80 -9.72 23.57
CA ASP A 44 -13.00 -9.41 24.76
C ASP A 44 -11.50 -9.71 24.58
N SER A 45 -11.12 -10.31 23.45
CA SER A 45 -9.74 -10.72 23.16
C SER A 45 -8.95 -9.64 22.43
N LEU A 46 -7.66 -9.54 22.78
CA LEU A 46 -6.68 -8.76 22.03
C LEU A 46 -5.96 -9.68 21.05
N ILE A 47 -5.90 -9.30 19.79
CA ILE A 47 -5.33 -10.11 18.70
C ILE A 47 -4.36 -9.26 17.88
N PRO A 48 -3.40 -9.86 17.15
CA PRO A 48 -2.60 -9.11 16.21
C PRO A 48 -3.45 -8.61 15.03
N THR A 49 -3.28 -7.36 14.63
CA THR A 49 -3.95 -6.78 13.45
C THR A 49 -3.59 -7.55 12.17
N ALA A 50 -4.59 -7.75 11.30
CA ALA A 50 -4.54 -8.52 10.04
C ALA A 50 -4.15 -10.01 10.19
N GLY A 51 -3.75 -10.47 11.37
CA GLY A 51 -3.44 -11.88 11.66
C GLY A 51 -2.65 -12.59 10.56
N TYR A 52 -3.31 -13.54 9.91
CA TYR A 52 -2.78 -14.36 8.80
C TYR A 52 -3.43 -14.01 7.44
N THR A 53 -4.30 -13.00 7.40
CA THR A 53 -5.25 -12.75 6.31
C THR A 53 -4.83 -11.63 5.38
N ASP A 54 -4.13 -10.61 5.87
CA ASP A 54 -3.75 -9.46 5.02
C ASP A 54 -2.43 -8.76 5.45
N ASP A 55 -1.98 -7.82 4.64
CA ASP A 55 -0.74 -7.05 4.84
C ASP A 55 -0.98 -5.88 5.83
N VAL A 56 -0.13 -5.74 6.85
CA VAL A 56 -0.41 -4.84 7.99
C VAL A 56 -0.32 -3.34 7.66
N GLY A 57 0.35 -2.97 6.56
CA GLY A 57 0.75 -1.59 6.29
C GLY A 57 -0.44 -0.66 6.12
N MET A 58 -1.51 -1.11 5.44
CA MET A 58 -2.73 -0.31 5.32
C MET A 58 -3.39 -0.06 6.67
N TYR A 59 -3.48 -1.10 7.51
CA TYR A 59 -4.10 -1.00 8.82
C TYR A 59 -3.31 -0.06 9.73
N TYR A 60 -1.97 -0.16 9.72
CA TYR A 60 -1.12 0.74 10.48
C TYR A 60 -1.35 2.22 10.08
N LEU A 61 -1.29 2.52 8.78
CA LEU A 61 -1.41 3.90 8.31
C LEU A 61 -2.81 4.47 8.53
N ALA A 62 -3.85 3.72 8.17
CA ALA A 62 -5.24 4.15 8.36
C ALA A 62 -5.58 4.31 9.85
N MET A 63 -5.17 3.39 10.73
CA MET A 63 -5.36 3.55 12.18
C MET A 63 -4.61 4.79 12.72
N LYS A 64 -3.41 5.10 12.22
CA LYS A 64 -2.71 6.32 12.64
C LYS A 64 -3.43 7.58 12.18
N LEU A 65 -4.04 7.59 11.00
CA LEU A 65 -4.89 8.69 10.56
C LEU A 65 -6.15 8.81 11.42
N ALA A 66 -6.79 7.68 11.76
CA ALA A 66 -7.94 7.63 12.66
C ALA A 66 -7.61 8.28 14.01
N SER A 67 -6.51 7.86 14.64
CA SER A 67 -6.09 8.42 15.92
C SER A 67 -5.65 9.88 15.84
N LEU A 68 -4.93 10.28 14.78
CA LEU A 68 -4.39 11.64 14.67
C LEU A 68 -5.49 12.68 14.42
N PHE A 69 -6.52 12.31 13.64
CA PHE A 69 -7.60 13.21 13.23
C PHE A 69 -8.93 12.90 13.92
N HIS A 70 -8.95 11.98 14.88
CA HIS A 70 -10.15 11.51 15.58
C HIS A 70 -11.25 11.05 14.61
N LEU A 71 -10.87 10.29 13.58
CA LEU A 71 -11.77 9.79 12.54
C LEU A 71 -12.28 8.39 12.88
N SER A 72 -13.48 8.05 12.39
CA SER A 72 -13.94 6.66 12.32
C SER A 72 -13.05 5.84 11.38
N ALA A 73 -13.10 4.50 11.51
CA ALA A 73 -12.36 3.61 10.61
C ALA A 73 -12.68 3.86 9.13
N ALA A 74 -13.96 4.14 8.81
CA ALA A 74 -14.41 4.42 7.46
C ALA A 74 -13.79 5.70 6.88
N ALA A 75 -13.88 6.81 7.62
CA ALA A 75 -13.31 8.09 7.20
C ALA A 75 -11.78 8.05 7.12
N ALA A 76 -11.13 7.32 8.03
CA ALA A 76 -9.69 7.10 8.01
C ALA A 76 -9.24 6.30 6.78
N TRP A 77 -10.01 5.28 6.38
CA TRP A 77 -9.79 4.55 5.13
C TRP A 77 -9.94 5.46 3.90
N ASP A 78 -11.02 6.23 3.80
CA ASP A 78 -11.23 7.15 2.68
C ASP A 78 -10.08 8.15 2.56
N LEU A 79 -9.67 8.74 3.69
CA LEU A 79 -8.53 9.65 3.74
C LEU A 79 -7.24 8.95 3.30
N PHE A 80 -6.95 7.76 3.82
CA PHE A 80 -5.79 6.95 3.43
C PHE A 80 -5.76 6.67 1.92
N PHE A 81 -6.90 6.23 1.36
CA PHE A 81 -7.05 5.90 -0.05
C PHE A 81 -6.78 7.13 -0.94
N PHE A 82 -7.37 8.28 -0.62
CA PHE A 82 -7.14 9.51 -1.37
C PHE A 82 -5.72 10.07 -1.21
N LEU A 83 -5.10 9.94 -0.02
CA LEU A 83 -3.71 10.33 0.21
C LEU A 83 -2.71 9.52 -0.62
N ILE A 84 -3.09 8.34 -1.12
CA ILE A 84 -2.27 7.57 -2.04
C ILE A 84 -2.55 7.99 -3.48
N ILE A 85 -3.81 7.90 -3.91
CA ILE A 85 -4.14 7.97 -5.33
C ILE A 85 -3.98 9.39 -5.86
N ILE A 86 -4.47 10.40 -5.15
CA ILE A 86 -4.45 11.79 -5.65
C ILE A 86 -3.00 12.27 -5.85
N PRO A 87 -2.08 12.14 -4.87
CA PRO A 87 -0.69 12.54 -5.09
C PRO A 87 -0.01 11.74 -6.18
N CYS A 88 -0.24 10.42 -6.26
CA CYS A 88 0.36 9.59 -7.30
C CYS A 88 -0.03 10.05 -8.71
N PHE A 89 -1.32 10.28 -8.94
CA PHE A 89 -1.81 10.76 -10.23
C PHE A 89 -1.39 12.20 -10.51
N ALA A 90 -1.38 13.09 -9.52
CA ALA A 90 -0.91 14.46 -9.70
C ALA A 90 0.58 14.51 -10.09
N ILE A 91 1.43 13.78 -9.36
CA ILE A 91 2.87 13.65 -9.60
C ILE A 91 3.10 13.04 -10.98
N GLY A 92 2.41 11.94 -11.30
CA GLY A 92 2.52 11.27 -12.57
C GLY A 92 2.10 12.15 -13.74
N PHE A 93 0.96 12.81 -13.59
CA PHE A 93 0.41 13.71 -14.60
C PHE A 93 1.37 14.86 -14.91
N VAL A 94 1.79 15.60 -13.88
CA VAL A 94 2.74 16.71 -14.05
C VAL A 94 4.08 16.24 -14.61
N GLY A 95 4.58 15.10 -14.13
CA GLY A 95 5.81 14.51 -14.62
C GLY A 95 5.75 14.19 -16.11
N MET A 96 4.68 13.54 -16.55
CA MET A 96 4.55 13.12 -17.95
C MET A 96 4.27 14.30 -18.89
N MET A 97 3.53 15.31 -18.44
CA MET A 97 3.31 16.54 -19.22
C MET A 97 4.62 17.28 -19.56
N LYS A 98 5.66 17.12 -18.74
CA LYS A 98 7.00 17.66 -19.01
C LYS A 98 7.79 16.82 -20.02
N VAL A 99 7.57 15.51 -20.04
CA VAL A 99 8.21 14.57 -20.97
C VAL A 99 7.67 14.73 -22.39
N MET A 100 6.35 14.93 -22.52
CA MET A 100 5.69 15.00 -23.81
C MET A 100 5.95 16.34 -24.52
N LYS A 101 6.43 16.28 -25.76
CA LYS A 101 6.78 17.48 -26.54
C LYS A 101 5.58 18.09 -27.27
N THR A 102 4.66 17.27 -27.78
CA THR A 102 3.55 17.74 -28.62
C THR A 102 2.26 17.89 -27.82
N THR A 103 1.45 18.89 -28.18
CA THR A 103 0.14 19.12 -27.57
C THR A 103 -0.79 17.92 -27.75
N VAL A 104 -0.74 17.25 -28.91
CA VAL A 104 -1.54 16.04 -29.17
C VAL A 104 -1.21 14.93 -28.19
N ALA A 105 0.08 14.66 -27.93
CA ALA A 105 0.49 13.66 -26.95
C ALA A 105 0.02 14.02 -25.55
N LYS A 106 0.14 15.30 -25.16
CA LYS A 106 -0.33 15.80 -23.85
C LYS A 106 -1.84 15.62 -23.68
N VAL A 107 -2.65 15.99 -24.68
CA VAL A 107 -4.10 15.81 -24.64
C VAL A 107 -4.46 14.32 -24.57
N PHE A 108 -3.86 13.49 -25.42
CA PHE A 108 -4.09 12.05 -25.39
C PHE A 108 -3.77 11.45 -24.01
N TYR A 109 -2.62 11.79 -23.44
CA TYR A 109 -2.26 11.33 -22.11
C TYR A 109 -3.16 11.87 -21.02
N ALA A 110 -3.62 13.13 -21.10
CA ALA A 110 -4.55 13.68 -20.14
C ALA A 110 -5.85 12.87 -20.10
N VAL A 111 -6.39 12.53 -21.27
CA VAL A 111 -7.60 11.69 -21.39
C VAL A 111 -7.33 10.29 -20.83
N MET A 112 -6.26 9.62 -21.27
CA MET A 112 -5.93 8.27 -20.80
C MET A 112 -5.66 8.20 -19.29
N SER A 113 -4.95 9.18 -18.74
CA SER A 113 -4.67 9.27 -17.30
C SER A 113 -5.95 9.53 -16.51
N SER A 114 -6.89 10.31 -17.05
CA SER A 114 -8.19 10.57 -16.40
C SER A 114 -9.06 9.32 -16.40
N LEU A 115 -9.10 8.59 -17.52
CA LEU A 115 -9.80 7.30 -17.61
C LEU A 115 -9.20 6.29 -16.62
N LEU A 116 -7.87 6.17 -16.57
CA LEU A 116 -7.19 5.30 -15.63
C LEU A 116 -7.46 5.69 -14.17
N PHE A 117 -7.47 6.98 -13.83
CA PHE A 117 -7.82 7.47 -12.50
C PHE A 117 -9.23 7.02 -12.12
N VAL A 118 -10.21 7.21 -13.00
CA VAL A 118 -11.59 6.78 -12.78
C VAL A 118 -11.65 5.26 -12.62
N THR A 119 -10.98 4.48 -13.47
CA THR A 119 -10.94 3.01 -13.34
C THR A 119 -10.33 2.57 -12.02
N VAL A 120 -9.23 3.18 -11.59
CA VAL A 120 -8.56 2.87 -10.31
C VAL A 120 -9.46 3.21 -9.13
N TYR A 121 -10.09 4.39 -9.16
CA TYR A 121 -11.05 4.83 -8.16
C TYR A 121 -12.27 3.89 -8.06
N LEU A 122 -12.86 3.50 -9.19
CA LEU A 122 -14.02 2.60 -9.25
C LEU A 122 -13.69 1.15 -8.88
N SER A 123 -12.47 0.69 -9.21
CA SER A 123 -11.99 -0.63 -8.78
C SER A 123 -11.93 -0.69 -7.25
N GLY A 124 -11.45 0.40 -6.64
CA GLY A 124 -11.34 0.59 -5.20
C GLY A 124 -10.39 -0.40 -4.54
N ASP A 125 -10.43 -0.39 -3.20
CA ASP A 125 -9.63 -1.25 -2.34
C ASP A 125 -8.11 -1.07 -2.55
N ILE A 126 -7.30 -1.90 -1.91
CA ILE A 126 -5.86 -1.78 -1.86
C ILE A 126 -5.17 -2.05 -3.21
N TYR A 127 -5.91 -2.61 -4.17
CA TYR A 127 -5.41 -2.88 -5.52
C TYR A 127 -5.18 -1.61 -6.34
N ALA A 128 -5.75 -0.48 -5.93
CA ALA A 128 -5.47 0.82 -6.53
C ALA A 128 -3.98 1.24 -6.40
N LEU A 129 -3.28 0.72 -5.39
CA LEU A 129 -1.91 1.13 -5.08
C LEU A 129 -0.92 0.87 -6.22
N SER A 130 -0.89 -0.34 -6.78
CA SER A 130 0.08 -0.72 -7.82
C SER A 130 0.01 0.16 -9.08
N PRO A 131 -1.17 0.36 -9.73
CA PRO A 131 -1.26 1.24 -10.88
C PRO A 131 -0.99 2.70 -10.52
N SER A 132 -1.43 3.19 -9.34
CA SER A 132 -1.12 4.55 -8.89
C SER A 132 0.39 4.80 -8.78
N LEU A 133 1.13 3.88 -8.16
CA LEU A 133 2.58 4.00 -8.04
C LEU A 133 3.27 3.97 -9.40
N ALA A 134 2.81 3.13 -10.34
CA ALA A 134 3.36 3.10 -11.69
C ALA A 134 3.17 4.45 -12.40
N VAL A 135 1.97 5.04 -12.30
CA VAL A 135 1.68 6.39 -12.85
C VAL A 135 2.60 7.44 -12.26
N ALA A 136 2.86 7.40 -10.95
CA ALA A 136 3.72 8.37 -10.28
C ALA A 136 5.20 8.23 -10.67
N VAL A 137 5.71 7.00 -10.75
CA VAL A 137 7.16 6.72 -10.86
C VAL A 137 7.65 6.75 -12.30
N ILE A 138 6.91 6.16 -13.25
CA ILE A 138 7.35 6.01 -14.65
C ILE A 138 7.77 7.35 -15.30
N PRO A 139 7.02 8.46 -15.16
CA PRO A 139 7.41 9.72 -15.79
C PRO A 139 8.76 10.25 -15.31
N TYR A 140 9.09 10.06 -14.03
CA TYR A 140 10.39 10.45 -13.49
C TYR A 140 11.51 9.57 -14.03
N MET A 141 11.26 8.27 -14.16
CA MET A 141 12.20 7.35 -14.78
C MET A 141 12.52 7.75 -16.23
N VAL A 142 11.48 8.07 -17.01
CA VAL A 142 11.66 8.53 -18.40
C VAL A 142 12.43 9.84 -18.45
N GLN A 143 12.13 10.80 -17.56
CA GLN A 143 12.90 12.05 -17.47
C GLN A 143 14.38 11.80 -17.18
N PHE A 144 14.72 10.87 -16.29
CA PHE A 144 16.11 10.52 -16.01
C PHE A 144 16.82 9.94 -17.24
N THR A 145 16.10 9.15 -18.05
CA THR A 145 16.61 8.69 -19.36
C THR A 145 16.53 9.74 -20.47
N GLN A 146 16.08 10.96 -20.23
CA GLN A 146 16.13 12.02 -21.24
C GLN A 146 17.11 13.12 -20.85
N SER A 147 17.45 13.23 -19.57
CA SER A 147 18.46 14.17 -19.08
C SER A 147 19.84 13.83 -19.65
N GLU A 148 20.51 14.84 -20.22
CA GLU A 148 21.93 14.78 -20.60
C GLU A 148 22.86 15.08 -19.42
N THR A 149 22.30 15.57 -18.30
CA THR A 149 23.07 15.95 -17.12
C THR A 149 23.31 14.77 -16.19
N ARG A 150 24.49 14.75 -15.56
CA ARG A 150 24.82 13.75 -14.53
C ARG A 150 23.87 13.85 -13.33
N PRO A 151 23.63 12.75 -12.59
CA PRO A 151 22.76 12.77 -11.41
C PRO A 151 23.23 13.80 -10.36
N SER A 152 22.39 14.82 -10.12
CA SER A 152 22.61 15.83 -9.08
C SER A 152 22.09 15.37 -7.71
N ILE A 153 22.43 16.06 -6.61
CA ILE A 153 21.93 15.76 -5.24
C ILE A 153 20.42 15.48 -5.16
N LYS A 154 19.63 16.20 -5.98
CA LYS A 154 18.17 16.02 -6.07
C LYS A 154 17.77 14.61 -6.54
N HIS A 155 18.54 14.03 -7.47
CA HIS A 155 18.32 12.67 -7.98
C HIS A 155 18.54 11.63 -6.88
N TRP A 156 19.61 11.78 -6.11
CA TRP A 156 19.95 10.89 -5.00
C TRP A 156 18.86 10.88 -3.93
N VAL A 157 18.34 12.07 -3.55
CA VAL A 157 17.20 12.17 -2.63
C VAL A 157 15.97 11.44 -3.20
N VAL A 158 15.67 11.59 -4.48
CA VAL A 158 14.55 10.89 -5.13
C VAL A 158 14.74 9.37 -5.08
N PHE A 159 15.94 8.84 -5.31
CA PHE A 159 16.20 7.40 -5.21
C PHE A 159 16.02 6.83 -3.80
N LEU A 160 16.46 7.57 -2.77
CA LEU A 160 16.20 7.21 -1.38
C LEU A 160 14.68 7.16 -1.11
N MET A 161 13.95 8.18 -1.55
CA MET A 161 12.50 8.24 -1.41
C MET A 161 11.79 7.10 -2.17
N PHE A 162 12.27 6.72 -3.36
CA PHE A 162 11.75 5.56 -4.07
C PHE A 162 11.94 4.27 -3.27
N GLY A 163 13.09 4.06 -2.63
CA GLY A 163 13.30 2.92 -1.73
C GLY A 163 12.26 2.85 -0.60
N MET A 164 12.00 4.00 0.05
CA MET A 164 10.98 4.08 1.09
C MET A 164 9.58 3.79 0.56
N VAL A 165 9.21 4.37 -0.59
CA VAL A 165 7.90 4.14 -1.23
C VAL A 165 7.73 2.68 -1.66
N ILE A 166 8.77 2.05 -2.22
CA ILE A 166 8.75 0.63 -2.61
C ILE A 166 8.47 -0.26 -1.39
N MET A 167 9.18 -0.04 -0.28
CA MET A 167 8.97 -0.85 0.91
C MET A 167 7.62 -0.57 1.57
N LEU A 168 7.19 0.69 1.64
CA LEU A 168 5.89 1.05 2.17
C LEU A 168 4.77 0.40 1.35
N ALA A 169 4.88 0.45 0.02
CA ALA A 169 3.94 -0.19 -0.87
C ALA A 169 3.89 -1.71 -0.67
N HIS A 170 5.06 -2.35 -0.53
CA HIS A 170 5.15 -3.78 -0.21
C HIS A 170 4.47 -4.13 1.12
N LEU A 171 4.58 -3.28 2.14
CA LEU A 171 3.94 -3.47 3.44
C LEU A 171 2.43 -3.21 3.41
N ILE A 172 1.98 -2.28 2.58
CA ILE A 172 0.56 -2.00 2.38
C ILE A 172 -0.09 -3.15 1.61
N ARG A 173 0.61 -3.65 0.59
CA ARG A 173 0.21 -4.80 -0.21
C ARG A 173 1.43 -5.51 -0.75
N ALA A 174 1.61 -6.77 -0.37
CA ALA A 174 2.74 -7.58 -0.78
C ALA A 174 2.89 -7.54 -2.31
N HIS A 175 4.13 -7.35 -2.75
CA HIS A 175 4.53 -7.33 -4.16
C HIS A 175 3.91 -6.22 -5.04
N SER A 176 3.19 -5.24 -4.48
CA SER A 176 2.60 -4.12 -5.24
C SER A 176 3.64 -3.23 -5.95
N ALA A 177 4.88 -3.19 -5.46
CA ALA A 177 5.98 -2.43 -6.06
C ALA A 177 6.91 -3.26 -6.93
N THR A 178 6.64 -4.56 -7.15
CA THR A 178 7.56 -5.46 -7.86
C THR A 178 7.82 -4.99 -9.29
N ALA A 179 6.78 -4.60 -10.02
CA ALA A 179 6.92 -4.09 -11.38
C ALA A 179 7.82 -2.84 -11.45
N ILE A 180 7.74 -1.97 -10.45
CA ILE A 180 8.56 -0.75 -10.35
C ILE A 180 10.02 -1.12 -10.13
N VAL A 181 10.31 -2.07 -9.24
CA VAL A 181 11.66 -2.59 -9.02
C VAL A 181 12.24 -3.20 -10.30
N LEU A 182 11.48 -4.04 -10.99
CA LEU A 182 11.90 -4.63 -12.27
C LEU A 182 12.17 -3.57 -13.33
N THR A 183 11.34 -2.51 -13.37
CA THR A 183 11.56 -1.38 -14.27
C THR A 183 12.85 -0.64 -13.91
N PHE A 184 13.14 -0.42 -12.62
CA PHE A 184 14.41 0.18 -12.19
C PHE A 184 15.60 -0.68 -12.60
N CYS A 185 15.55 -1.98 -12.35
CA CYS A 185 16.61 -2.91 -12.75
C CYS A 185 16.86 -2.86 -14.26
N SER A 186 15.78 -2.88 -15.05
CA SER A 186 15.86 -2.80 -16.51
C SER A 186 16.51 -1.48 -16.96
N LEU A 187 16.06 -0.35 -16.42
CA LEU A 187 16.63 0.95 -16.76
C LEU A 187 18.10 1.06 -16.35
N PHE A 188 18.48 0.63 -15.15
CA PHE A 188 19.89 0.63 -14.74
C PHE A 188 20.75 -0.26 -15.63
N PHE A 189 20.22 -1.39 -16.10
CA PHE A 189 20.95 -2.28 -16.98
C PHE A 189 21.17 -1.67 -18.37
N PHE A 190 20.11 -1.13 -18.98
CA PHE A 190 20.14 -0.64 -20.37
C PHE A 190 20.62 0.81 -20.53
N GLU A 191 20.59 1.63 -19.47
CA GLU A 191 21.02 3.02 -19.54
C GLU A 191 22.54 3.12 -19.65
N LYS A 192 23.04 3.45 -20.84
CA LYS A 192 24.48 3.52 -21.13
C LYS A 192 25.14 4.82 -20.69
N ARG A 193 24.38 5.90 -20.50
CA ARG A 193 24.96 7.21 -20.14
C ARG A 193 25.50 7.27 -18.71
N TRP A 194 24.95 6.45 -17.82
CA TRP A 194 25.30 6.48 -16.41
C TRP A 194 26.55 5.64 -16.16
N GLN A 195 27.50 6.21 -15.42
CA GLN A 195 28.69 5.48 -14.99
C GLN A 195 28.30 4.39 -13.99
N ALA A 196 29.05 3.30 -13.96
CA ALA A 196 28.79 2.20 -13.03
C ALA A 196 28.69 2.67 -11.57
N ARG A 197 29.54 3.63 -11.16
CA ARG A 197 29.48 4.27 -9.84
C ARG A 197 28.12 4.90 -9.55
N GLU A 198 27.55 5.61 -10.51
CA GLU A 198 26.27 6.33 -10.34
C GLU A 198 25.10 5.35 -10.15
N LYS A 199 25.12 4.25 -10.92
CA LYS A 199 24.16 3.15 -10.77
C LYS A 199 24.26 2.49 -9.40
N TRP A 200 25.47 2.19 -8.93
CA TRP A 200 25.69 1.55 -7.63
C TRP A 200 25.24 2.41 -6.46
N ILE A 201 25.57 3.71 -6.45
CA ILE A 201 25.11 4.59 -5.38
C ILE A 201 23.57 4.72 -5.45
N SER A 202 22.96 4.72 -6.64
CA SER A 202 21.50 4.87 -6.77
C SER A 202 20.79 3.64 -6.21
N LEU A 203 21.31 2.45 -6.53
CA LEU A 203 20.87 1.18 -5.96
C LEU A 203 21.05 1.17 -4.43
N ALA A 204 22.21 1.60 -3.94
CA ALA A 204 22.47 1.67 -2.50
C ALA A 204 21.46 2.58 -1.78
N LEU A 205 21.11 3.75 -2.34
CA LEU A 205 20.11 4.64 -1.75
C LEU A 205 18.71 4.04 -1.75
N ILE A 206 18.30 3.36 -2.84
CA ILE A 206 17.04 2.61 -2.85
C ILE A 206 17.05 1.55 -1.73
N THR A 207 18.13 0.78 -1.62
CA THR A 207 18.27 -0.24 -0.56
C THR A 207 18.21 0.38 0.83
N VAL A 208 18.90 1.51 1.07
CA VAL A 208 18.82 2.23 2.34
C VAL A 208 17.39 2.65 2.65
N GLY A 209 16.66 3.21 1.67
CA GLY A 209 15.25 3.58 1.84
C GLY A 209 14.36 2.39 2.23
N ILE A 210 14.58 1.25 1.58
CA ILE A 210 13.88 -0.01 1.91
C ILE A 210 14.19 -0.46 3.34
N VAL A 211 15.48 -0.49 3.70
CA VAL A 211 15.93 -0.91 5.03
C VAL A 211 15.37 -0.03 6.12
N LEU A 212 15.33 1.30 5.93
CA LEU A 212 14.79 2.24 6.92
C LEU A 212 13.32 1.93 7.26
N VAL A 213 12.47 1.76 6.24
CA VAL A 213 11.05 1.44 6.45
C VAL A 213 10.87 0.04 7.03
N SER A 214 11.67 -0.93 6.58
CA SER A 214 11.65 -2.30 7.11
C SER A 214 12.01 -2.36 8.59
N LEU A 215 13.09 -1.68 9.01
CA LEU A 215 13.50 -1.59 10.40
C LEU A 215 12.44 -0.91 11.26
N PHE A 216 11.82 0.16 10.75
CA PHE A 216 10.71 0.81 11.45
C PHE A 216 9.58 -0.18 11.75
N PHE A 217 9.06 -0.90 10.74
CA PHE A 217 7.98 -1.87 10.96
C PHE A 217 8.42 -3.07 11.82
N LYS A 218 9.67 -3.50 11.72
CA LYS A 218 10.23 -4.53 12.60
C LYS A 218 10.12 -4.14 14.08
N THR A 219 10.38 -2.88 14.41
CA THR A 219 10.19 -2.40 15.79
C THR A 219 8.72 -2.39 16.20
N ARG A 220 7.81 -2.00 15.30
CA ARG A 220 6.35 -2.01 15.57
C ARG A 220 5.83 -3.42 15.81
N TYR A 221 6.31 -4.41 15.07
CA TYR A 221 5.96 -5.81 15.31
C TYR A 221 6.47 -6.29 16.68
N ALA A 222 7.73 -6.00 17.01
CA ALA A 222 8.29 -6.39 18.30
C ALA A 222 7.51 -5.78 19.49
N GLU A 223 7.09 -4.51 19.36
CA GLU A 223 6.26 -3.83 20.36
C GLU A 223 4.90 -4.50 20.54
N ARG A 224 4.19 -4.79 19.44
CA ARG A 224 2.93 -5.54 19.45
C ARG A 224 3.09 -6.91 20.11
N ASP A 225 4.10 -7.68 19.70
CA ASP A 225 4.29 -9.05 20.14
C ASP A 225 4.65 -9.11 21.63
N ALA A 226 5.47 -8.18 22.10
CA ALA A 226 5.77 -8.02 23.52
C ALA A 226 4.51 -7.65 24.34
N TYR A 227 3.66 -6.78 23.81
CA TYR A 227 2.42 -6.39 24.48
C TYR A 227 1.42 -7.55 24.58
N LEU A 228 1.23 -8.30 23.48
CA LEU A 228 0.28 -9.41 23.41
C LEU A 228 0.73 -10.62 24.23
N SER A 229 2.01 -10.99 24.19
CA SER A 229 2.55 -12.10 24.98
C SER A 229 2.36 -11.92 26.50
N GLN A 230 2.32 -10.69 26.99
CA GLN A 230 2.05 -10.39 28.40
C GLN A 230 0.57 -10.51 28.80
N ARG A 231 -0.36 -10.37 27.84
CA ARG A 231 -1.80 -10.20 28.10
C ARG A 231 -2.67 -11.33 27.57
N GLN A 232 -2.14 -12.16 26.68
CA GLN A 232 -2.86 -13.22 26.01
C GLN A 232 -2.08 -14.54 26.21
N PRO A 233 -2.53 -15.42 27.13
CA PRO A 233 -1.78 -16.62 27.53
C PRO A 233 -1.41 -17.56 26.37
N ASN A 234 -2.21 -17.57 25.30
CA ASN A 234 -2.03 -18.45 24.14
C ASN A 234 -1.53 -17.69 22.90
N TYR A 235 -0.89 -16.55 23.09
CA TYR A 235 -0.41 -15.74 21.97
C TYR A 235 0.75 -16.42 21.24
N VAL A 236 0.59 -16.58 19.92
CA VAL A 236 1.65 -16.99 19.00
C VAL A 236 1.77 -15.91 17.93
N ALA A 237 2.98 -15.41 17.72
CA ALA A 237 3.24 -14.39 16.72
C ALA A 237 2.89 -14.90 15.31
N PRO A 238 2.06 -14.18 14.54
CA PRO A 238 1.74 -14.59 13.18
C PRO A 238 2.95 -14.40 12.26
N PRO A 239 3.05 -15.18 11.17
CA PRO A 239 4.02 -14.96 10.12
C PRO A 239 3.81 -13.57 9.51
N GLN A 240 4.90 -12.89 9.21
CA GLN A 240 4.89 -11.50 8.72
C GLN A 240 4.82 -11.39 7.20
N THR A 241 4.67 -12.51 6.48
CA THR A 241 4.77 -12.56 5.03
C THR A 241 3.53 -13.17 4.41
N HIS A 242 2.93 -12.43 3.47
CA HIS A 242 1.86 -12.96 2.62
C HIS A 242 2.39 -13.92 1.56
N PRO A 243 1.62 -14.95 1.18
CA PRO A 243 1.96 -15.79 0.05
C PRO A 243 2.01 -14.98 -1.26
N PHE A 244 3.12 -15.10 -1.99
CA PHE A 244 3.39 -14.42 -3.27
C PHE A 244 2.29 -14.57 -4.34
N TRP A 245 1.54 -15.68 -4.30
CA TRP A 245 0.64 -16.12 -5.37
C TRP A 245 -0.49 -15.15 -5.74
N HIS A 246 -0.93 -14.29 -4.81
CA HIS A 246 -2.06 -13.40 -5.06
C HIS A 246 -1.86 -12.42 -6.23
N ASN A 247 -0.63 -11.94 -6.46
CA ASN A 247 -0.37 -11.00 -7.57
C ASN A 247 -0.19 -11.72 -8.90
N VAL A 248 0.22 -12.99 -8.87
CA VAL A 248 0.35 -13.83 -10.07
C VAL A 248 -1.03 -14.13 -10.65
N TYR A 249 -2.03 -14.44 -9.80
CA TYR A 249 -3.39 -14.74 -10.26
C TYR A 249 -4.09 -13.57 -10.95
N ILE A 250 -3.81 -12.33 -10.54
CA ILE A 250 -4.38 -11.12 -11.16
C ILE A 250 -3.86 -10.96 -12.60
N GLY A 251 -2.56 -11.19 -12.83
CA GLY A 251 -1.95 -11.06 -14.16
C GLY A 251 -2.43 -12.09 -15.19
N PHE A 252 -2.89 -13.25 -14.72
CA PHE A 252 -3.40 -14.32 -15.59
C PHE A 252 -4.94 -14.37 -15.69
N GLY A 253 -5.67 -13.46 -15.04
CA GLY A 253 -7.13 -13.40 -15.13
C GLY A 253 -7.87 -14.53 -14.41
N PHE A 254 -7.21 -15.28 -13.51
CA PHE A 254 -7.81 -16.42 -12.79
C PHE A 254 -8.79 -16.03 -11.66
N LEU A 255 -9.23 -14.77 -11.59
CA LEU A 255 -10.13 -14.28 -10.54
C LEU A 255 -11.63 -14.41 -10.88
N GLU A 256 -12.00 -14.99 -12.02
CA GLU A 256 -13.35 -15.51 -12.21
C GLU A 256 -13.52 -16.82 -11.42
N GLY A 257 -13.73 -16.77 -10.09
CA GLY A 257 -13.96 -18.04 -9.40
C GLY A 257 -14.08 -18.09 -7.89
N ILE A 258 -13.67 -17.08 -7.13
CA ILE A 258 -13.97 -17.06 -5.68
C ILE A 258 -15.18 -16.17 -5.44
N ARG A 259 -16.30 -16.48 -6.12
CA ARG A 259 -17.59 -16.25 -5.46
C ARG A 259 -17.56 -17.18 -4.26
N TYR A 260 -17.32 -16.65 -3.07
CA TYR A 260 -17.85 -17.28 -1.87
C TYR A 260 -19.35 -17.44 -2.13
N LYS A 261 -19.77 -18.60 -2.64
CA LYS A 261 -21.15 -19.02 -2.49
C LYS A 261 -21.37 -18.86 -0.99
N HIS A 262 -22.26 -17.95 -0.63
CA HIS A 262 -22.87 -17.96 0.68
C HIS A 262 -23.38 -19.39 0.87
N VAL A 263 -22.56 -20.23 1.52
CA VAL A 263 -23.07 -21.36 2.26
C VAL A 263 -23.83 -20.67 3.36
N ALA A 264 -25.10 -20.40 3.09
CA ALA A 264 -26.06 -20.11 4.12
C ALA A 264 -25.85 -21.21 5.14
N MET A 265 -25.27 -20.86 6.30
CA MET A 265 -25.39 -21.69 7.48
C MET A 265 -26.90 -21.73 7.73
N LYS A 266 -27.52 -22.78 7.21
CA LYS A 266 -28.85 -23.18 7.58
C LYS A 266 -28.70 -23.49 9.07
N ASN A 267 -29.24 -22.60 9.89
CA ASN A 267 -29.47 -22.86 11.29
C ASN A 267 -30.48 -24.01 11.34
N ASP A 268 -29.99 -25.25 11.22
CA ASP A 268 -30.75 -26.41 11.66
C ASP A 268 -30.63 -26.40 13.20
N VAL A 269 -31.52 -25.61 13.79
CA VAL A 269 -31.93 -25.74 15.19
C VAL A 269 -33.15 -26.67 15.14
N ASP A 270 -32.88 -27.95 15.40
CA ASP A 270 -33.85 -28.86 16.02
C ASP A 270 -33.40 -29.08 17.47
#